data_AF-A0A9N8E061-F1
#
_entry.id   AF-A0A9N8E061-F1
#
_cell.length_a   1.000
_cell.length_b   1.000
_cell.length_c   1.000
_cell.angle_alpha   90.00
_cell.angle_beta   90.00
_cell.angle_gamma   90.00
#
_symmetry.space_group_name_H-M   'P 1'
#
loop_
_entity.id
_entity.type
_entity.pdbx_description
1 polymer ?
#
loop_
_entity_poly.entity_id
_entity_poly.type
_entity_poly.pdbx_seq_one_letter_code
_entity_poly.pdbx_strand_id
1 'polypeptide(L)'
;MMNKSACLLVAAMAAVGLVSAMDVDAAGTKNLRASVASDASQGRRRLDEDGDFVIVETNGCEPNVARAKDFIAAAGQGELGSTECLADPVNGCPGGCCRIGSAYFICDSTGSESSFLPCVCNSLTAPPPNPVPPPVSAAAEAPTAAFVGDIVDIAIADNDFNTLVDLVATAGLVDTLKSPGPFTVFAPLDAAFPSGVELESFKNSTDLDTLISILTYHVVPGRVPAAAMFDGATLETVEGSVVTISLTNGTKVNDANIVMTDIEADNGIIHVIDAVLIPPPPPELDIVQTAIADGGFTTLVDLIATAGLVETLSGTGPFTVFAPNDVAFPQGEELVKFKEDTDMDTLAQILTFHVAPGIIRSSDLMDGAEVTTLEGSTVTVSLDDDGAMINGANVIVADIGTSNGIIHVIDSVLMP
;
A
#
# COMPACT_ATOMS: atom_id res chain seq x y z
N MET A 1 -36.02 -15.80 29.40
CA MET A 1 -35.09 -16.73 28.72
C MET A 1 -34.61 -16.02 27.47
N MET A 2 -33.33 -15.63 27.40
CA MET A 2 -32.76 -14.94 26.24
C MET A 2 -32.55 -15.93 25.09
N ASN A 3 -32.88 -15.50 23.86
CA ASN A 3 -32.65 -16.24 22.61
C ASN A 3 -31.13 -16.44 22.38
N LYS A 4 -30.73 -17.61 21.86
CA LYS A 4 -29.35 -17.99 21.49
C LYS A 4 -28.58 -16.92 20.69
N SER A 5 -29.26 -16.08 19.91
CA SER A 5 -28.64 -15.01 19.12
C SER A 5 -28.12 -13.85 19.98
N ALA A 6 -28.76 -13.56 21.11
CA ALA A 6 -28.31 -12.52 22.04
C ALA A 6 -27.10 -12.98 22.88
N CYS A 7 -26.98 -14.28 23.16
CA CYS A 7 -25.77 -14.82 23.80
C CYS A 7 -24.54 -14.76 22.90
N LEU A 8 -24.71 -14.93 21.58
CA LEU A 8 -23.60 -14.93 20.63
C LEU A 8 -23.00 -13.51 20.46
N LEU A 9 -23.86 -12.48 20.47
CA LEU A 9 -23.43 -11.09 20.35
C LEU A 9 -22.69 -10.59 21.61
N VAL A 10 -23.14 -11.01 22.80
CA VAL A 10 -22.47 -10.68 24.07
C VAL A 10 -21.13 -11.42 24.21
N ALA A 11 -21.04 -12.66 23.71
CA ALA A 11 -19.77 -13.40 23.65
C ALA A 11 -18.76 -12.76 22.67
N ALA A 12 -19.24 -12.24 21.54
CA ALA A 12 -18.41 -11.50 20.58
C ALA A 12 -17.90 -10.17 21.17
N MET A 13 -18.73 -9.45 21.93
CA MET A 13 -18.32 -8.18 22.56
C MET A 13 -17.37 -8.34 23.76
N ALA A 14 -17.40 -9.48 24.46
CA ALA A 14 -16.44 -9.80 25.51
C ALA A 14 -15.05 -10.17 24.95
N ALA A 15 -14.98 -10.77 23.75
CA ALA A 15 -13.72 -11.16 23.11
C ALA A 15 -12.89 -9.97 22.61
N VAL A 16 -13.51 -8.79 22.42
CA VAL A 16 -12.85 -7.54 22.00
C VAL A 16 -12.67 -6.56 23.17
N GLY A 17 -12.81 -7.03 24.42
CA GLY A 17 -12.43 -6.28 25.62
C GLY A 17 -13.36 -5.13 26.05
N LEU A 18 -14.58 -5.05 25.51
CA LEU A 18 -15.48 -3.90 25.71
C LEU A 18 -16.42 -3.97 26.94
N VAL A 19 -16.37 -5.04 27.74
CA VAL A 19 -17.28 -5.21 28.90
C VAL A 19 -16.54 -5.85 30.09
N SER A 20 -16.57 -5.23 31.28
CA SER A 20 -15.88 -5.76 32.47
C SER A 20 -16.78 -6.26 33.61
N ALA A 21 -18.10 -6.01 33.64
CA ALA A 21 -18.99 -6.61 34.65
C ALA A 21 -20.48 -6.52 34.29
N MET A 22 -21.26 -7.52 34.76
CA MET A 22 -22.73 -7.48 34.83
C MET A 22 -23.15 -7.28 36.28
N ASP A 23 -23.94 -6.25 36.57
CA ASP A 23 -24.61 -6.09 37.86
C ASP A 23 -26.12 -6.25 37.70
N VAL A 24 -26.76 -6.82 38.73
CA VAL A 24 -28.21 -7.00 38.83
C VAL A 24 -28.72 -6.07 39.91
N ASP A 25 -29.63 -5.18 39.55
CA ASP A 25 -30.26 -4.29 40.52
C ASP A 25 -31.31 -5.01 41.39
N ALA A 26 -31.75 -4.35 42.46
CA ALA A 26 -32.71 -4.90 43.43
C ALA A 26 -34.12 -5.18 42.84
N ALA A 27 -34.35 -4.87 41.56
CA ALA A 27 -35.57 -5.21 40.82
C ALA A 27 -35.39 -6.41 39.87
N GLY A 28 -34.19 -7.01 39.81
CA GLY A 28 -33.90 -8.22 39.04
C GLY A 28 -33.52 -7.98 37.58
N THR A 29 -33.22 -6.73 37.19
CA THR A 29 -32.86 -6.38 35.81
C THR A 29 -31.33 -6.40 35.64
N LYS A 30 -30.84 -7.11 34.61
CA LYS A 30 -29.40 -7.22 34.30
C LYS A 30 -28.97 -6.04 33.44
N ASN A 31 -28.09 -5.17 33.96
CA ASN A 31 -27.57 -4.01 33.23
C ASN A 31 -26.06 -4.15 32.97
N LEU A 32 -25.63 -3.87 31.74
CA LEU A 32 -24.23 -3.90 31.29
C LEU A 32 -23.61 -2.50 31.45
N ARG A 33 -22.44 -2.39 32.09
CA ARG A 33 -21.62 -1.16 32.10
C ARG A 33 -20.33 -1.40 31.32
N ALA A 34 -20.09 -0.58 30.28
CA ALA A 34 -18.80 -0.45 29.62
C ALA A 34 -18.00 0.68 30.28
N SER A 35 -16.73 0.46 30.60
CA SER A 35 -15.81 1.50 31.06
C SER A 35 -14.95 1.97 29.90
N VAL A 36 -15.19 3.18 29.41
CA VAL A 36 -14.17 3.92 28.66
C VAL A 36 -14.04 5.28 29.33
N ALA A 37 -12.88 5.52 29.92
CA ALA A 37 -12.47 6.83 30.38
C ALA A 37 -11.44 7.38 29.39
N SER A 38 -11.63 8.67 29.06
CA SER A 38 -10.77 9.58 28.30
C SER A 38 -10.87 9.54 26.77
N ASP A 39 -12.00 10.00 26.22
CA ASP A 39 -11.99 11.29 25.52
C ASP A 39 -13.39 11.89 25.45
N ALA A 40 -13.51 13.18 25.77
CA ALA A 40 -14.78 13.88 25.93
C ALA A 40 -15.15 14.63 24.64
N SER A 41 -15.64 13.92 23.62
CA SER A 41 -16.16 14.60 22.41
C SER A 41 -17.16 13.82 21.56
N GLN A 42 -17.75 12.70 22.02
CA GLN A 42 -18.78 11.99 21.24
C GLN A 42 -20.04 11.69 22.05
N GLY A 43 -21.19 12.12 21.50
CA GLY A 43 -22.52 12.06 22.11
C GLY A 43 -23.00 10.65 22.43
N ARG A 44 -23.77 10.51 23.50
CA ARG A 44 -24.35 9.23 23.96
C ARG A 44 -25.47 8.79 23.01
N ARG A 45 -25.37 7.57 22.48
CA ARG A 45 -26.44 6.92 21.68
C ARG A 45 -27.22 5.92 22.53
N ARG A 46 -28.53 5.82 22.31
CA ARG A 46 -29.42 4.80 22.88
C ARG A 46 -30.09 4.03 21.75
N LEU A 47 -30.38 2.75 21.98
CA LEU A 47 -31.18 1.93 21.07
C LEU A 47 -32.66 2.12 21.40
N ASP A 48 -33.49 2.30 20.37
CA ASP A 48 -34.96 2.29 20.53
C ASP A 48 -35.53 0.86 20.53
N GLU A 49 -36.86 0.74 20.62
CA GLU A 49 -37.56 -0.55 20.76
C GLU A 49 -37.47 -1.44 19.50
N ASP A 50 -37.06 -0.88 18.35
CA ASP A 50 -36.86 -1.60 17.10
C ASP A 50 -35.37 -1.94 16.84
N GLY A 51 -34.45 -1.40 17.65
CA GLY A 51 -33.04 -1.77 17.66
C GLY A 51 -32.11 -0.86 16.85
N ASP A 52 -32.55 0.36 16.52
CA ASP A 52 -31.73 1.36 15.83
C ASP A 52 -31.11 2.38 16.80
N PHE A 53 -29.92 2.88 16.47
CA PHE A 53 -29.18 3.85 17.30
C PHE A 53 -29.75 5.26 17.14
N VAL A 54 -30.33 5.80 18.20
CA VAL A 54 -30.82 7.18 18.29
C VAL A 54 -29.87 8.02 19.15
N ILE A 55 -29.50 9.21 18.64
CA ILE A 55 -28.66 10.19 19.35
C ILE A 55 -29.54 10.92 20.37
N VAL A 56 -29.18 10.86 21.66
CA VAL A 56 -29.94 11.54 22.72
C VAL A 56 -29.11 12.73 23.23
N GLU A 57 -29.67 13.92 23.01
CA GLU A 57 -29.19 15.26 23.39
C GLU A 57 -28.05 15.85 22.53
N THR A 58 -28.44 16.61 21.50
CA THR A 58 -27.66 17.76 21.03
C THR A 58 -28.25 19.01 21.66
N ASN A 59 -27.42 19.80 22.33
CA ASN A 59 -27.83 21.10 22.87
C ASN A 59 -28.29 22.01 21.71
N GLY A 60 -29.60 22.15 21.52
CA GLY A 60 -30.23 23.35 20.96
C GLY A 60 -30.57 23.42 19.47
N CYS A 61 -30.44 22.34 18.67
CA CYS A 61 -30.71 22.42 17.21
C CYS A 61 -32.05 21.84 16.72
N GLU A 62 -32.82 21.12 17.53
CA GLU A 62 -34.07 20.49 17.07
C GLU A 62 -35.22 21.46 16.69
N PRO A 63 -35.41 22.66 17.30
CA PRO A 63 -36.55 23.52 16.95
C PRO A 63 -36.48 24.13 15.53
N ASN A 64 -35.28 24.19 14.93
CA ASN A 64 -35.05 24.91 13.68
C ASN A 64 -35.20 24.01 12.43
N VAL A 65 -34.97 22.70 12.56
CA VAL A 65 -35.08 21.75 11.44
C VAL A 65 -36.54 21.46 11.10
N ALA A 66 -37.41 21.32 12.12
CA ALA A 66 -38.85 21.13 11.92
C ALA A 66 -39.50 22.36 11.23
N ARG A 67 -39.13 23.58 11.65
CA ARG A 67 -39.62 24.83 11.07
C ARG A 67 -39.13 25.09 9.64
N ALA A 68 -37.90 24.68 9.30
CA ALA A 68 -37.38 24.78 7.94
C ALA A 68 -38.11 23.84 6.97
N LYS A 69 -38.49 22.63 7.41
CA LYS A 69 -39.29 21.68 6.61
C LYS A 69 -40.71 22.21 6.35
N ASP A 70 -41.37 22.80 7.34
CA ASP A 70 -42.71 23.39 7.17
C ASP A 70 -42.73 24.58 6.19
N PHE A 71 -41.66 25.38 6.14
CA PHE A 71 -41.58 26.55 5.24
C PHE A 71 -41.34 26.16 3.77
N ILE A 72 -40.58 25.09 3.51
CA ILE A 72 -40.30 24.58 2.16
C ILE A 72 -41.53 23.85 1.60
N ALA A 73 -42.29 23.15 2.46
CA ALA A 73 -43.59 22.58 2.10
C ALA A 73 -44.62 23.67 1.70
N ALA A 74 -44.58 24.84 2.34
CA ALA A 74 -45.44 25.98 2.01
C ALA A 74 -45.00 26.73 0.73
N ALA A 75 -43.74 26.62 0.31
CA ALA A 75 -43.19 27.25 -0.90
C ALA A 75 -43.34 26.41 -2.19
N GLY A 76 -43.90 25.20 -2.09
CA GLY A 76 -44.26 24.36 -3.25
C GLY A 76 -43.09 23.71 -4.00
N GLN A 77 -41.93 23.54 -3.37
CA GLN A 77 -40.73 22.95 -3.99
C GLN A 77 -40.26 21.65 -3.32
N GLY A 78 -41.02 20.56 -3.48
CA GLY A 78 -40.53 19.17 -3.36
C GLY A 78 -39.94 18.73 -2.00
N GLU A 79 -39.76 17.41 -1.84
CA GLU A 79 -39.12 16.80 -0.66
C GLU A 79 -37.58 16.91 -0.74
N LEU A 80 -36.94 17.21 0.40
CA LEU A 80 -35.49 17.28 0.53
C LEU A 80 -34.87 15.92 0.87
N GLY A 81 -33.82 15.54 0.15
CA GLY A 81 -32.81 14.57 0.59
C GLY A 81 -31.91 15.12 1.72
N SER A 82 -31.09 14.22 2.28
CA SER A 82 -30.25 14.34 3.50
C SER A 82 -29.81 15.76 3.88
N THR A 83 -30.21 16.21 5.07
CA THR A 83 -29.76 17.45 5.71
C THR A 83 -28.60 17.13 6.66
N GLU A 84 -27.46 17.82 6.54
CA GLU A 84 -26.30 17.64 7.42
C GLU A 84 -26.02 18.94 8.19
N CYS A 85 -26.01 18.85 9.54
CA CYS A 85 -25.59 19.93 10.42
C CYS A 85 -24.11 19.73 10.76
N LEU A 86 -23.25 20.70 10.42
CA LEU A 86 -21.84 20.69 10.81
C LEU A 86 -21.73 21.18 12.27
N ALA A 87 -21.07 20.38 13.11
CA ALA A 87 -21.00 20.62 14.56
C ALA A 87 -19.81 21.49 15.01
N ASP A 88 -18.93 21.95 14.11
CA ASP A 88 -17.74 22.72 14.49
C ASP A 88 -17.80 24.20 14.09
N PRO A 89 -17.41 25.12 14.99
CA PRO A 89 -17.34 26.55 14.69
C PRO A 89 -16.10 26.86 13.86
N VAL A 90 -16.26 27.06 12.55
CA VAL A 90 -15.19 27.58 11.70
C VAL A 90 -15.24 29.11 11.70
N ASN A 91 -14.13 29.75 12.06
CA ASN A 91 -13.90 31.20 11.95
C ASN A 91 -14.84 32.13 12.75
N GLY A 92 -14.86 31.97 14.08
CA GLY A 92 -15.21 33.07 15.00
C GLY A 92 -16.67 33.58 15.00
N CYS A 93 -17.62 32.86 14.38
CA CYS A 93 -19.04 33.18 14.45
C CYS A 93 -19.74 32.37 15.56
N PRO A 94 -20.35 33.00 16.58
CA PRO A 94 -21.07 32.31 17.63
C PRO A 94 -22.49 31.98 17.17
N GLY A 95 -22.64 30.87 16.43
CA GLY A 95 -23.93 30.36 15.96
C GLY A 95 -23.75 29.39 14.80
N GLY A 96 -24.17 28.13 14.97
CA GLY A 96 -23.97 27.08 13.98
C GLY A 96 -24.59 27.40 12.62
N CYS A 97 -23.88 27.05 11.54
CA CYS A 97 -24.35 27.21 10.17
C CYS A 97 -24.93 25.89 9.65
N CYS A 98 -26.08 25.94 8.97
CA CYS A 98 -26.68 24.78 8.30
C CYS A 98 -26.53 24.90 6.78
N ARG A 99 -26.23 23.77 6.12
CA ARG A 99 -26.14 23.67 4.67
C ARG A 99 -27.33 22.90 4.12
N ILE A 100 -28.03 23.48 3.15
CA ILE A 100 -29.13 22.83 2.43
C ILE A 100 -28.82 22.93 0.94
N GLY A 101 -28.45 21.79 0.32
CA GLY A 101 -27.92 21.76 -1.03
C GLY A 101 -26.62 22.57 -1.17
N SER A 102 -26.63 23.61 -2.00
CA SER A 102 -25.48 24.52 -2.24
C SER A 102 -25.56 25.86 -1.49
N ALA A 103 -26.57 26.05 -0.63
CA ALA A 103 -26.75 27.28 0.15
C ALA A 103 -26.39 27.12 1.63
N TYR A 104 -25.87 28.18 2.25
CA TYR A 104 -25.48 28.25 3.67
C TYR A 104 -26.37 29.24 4.43
N PHE A 105 -26.80 28.86 5.64
CA PHE A 105 -27.70 29.64 6.49
C PHE A 105 -27.15 29.79 7.92
N ILE A 106 -27.34 30.97 8.52
CA ILE A 106 -27.00 31.26 9.93
C ILE A 106 -28.30 31.49 10.72
N CYS A 107 -28.42 30.91 11.91
CA CYS A 107 -29.53 31.18 12.83
C CYS A 107 -29.04 31.99 14.03
N ASP A 108 -29.68 33.12 14.34
CA ASP A 108 -29.50 33.81 15.63
C ASP A 108 -30.41 33.16 16.70
N SER A 109 -29.86 33.10 17.91
CA SER A 109 -30.36 32.52 19.17
C SER A 109 -31.69 33.09 19.71
N THR A 110 -32.32 34.07 19.06
CA THR A 110 -33.53 34.74 19.60
C THR A 110 -34.80 34.61 18.75
N GLY A 111 -34.77 33.92 17.61
CA GLY A 111 -36.01 33.50 16.93
C GLY A 111 -36.99 34.63 16.56
N SER A 112 -36.51 35.82 16.22
CA SER A 112 -37.34 36.89 15.65
C SER A 112 -36.93 37.19 14.20
N GLU A 113 -37.91 37.16 13.30
CA GLU A 113 -37.75 37.41 11.86
C GLU A 113 -37.18 38.82 11.62
N SER A 114 -35.96 38.92 11.10
CA SER A 114 -35.51 40.16 10.48
C SER A 114 -34.58 39.93 9.29
N SER A 115 -35.11 40.30 8.12
CA SER A 115 -34.46 40.67 6.87
C SER A 115 -33.62 39.64 6.11
N PHE A 116 -34.19 39.21 4.99
CA PHE A 116 -33.51 38.73 3.79
C PHE A 116 -32.41 39.70 3.34
N LEU A 117 -31.16 39.27 3.35
CA LEU A 117 -30.11 39.78 2.46
C LEU A 117 -29.17 38.63 2.06
N PRO A 118 -28.70 38.59 0.80
CA PRO A 118 -27.59 37.72 0.42
C PRO A 118 -26.35 38.13 1.22
N CYS A 119 -25.57 37.19 1.72
CA CYS A 119 -24.28 37.46 2.35
C CYS A 119 -23.34 38.15 1.34
N VAL A 120 -23.34 39.48 1.35
CA VAL A 120 -22.23 40.29 0.85
C VAL A 120 -21.41 40.64 2.09
N CYS A 121 -20.27 39.98 2.27
CA CYS A 121 -19.31 40.37 3.30
C CYS A 121 -18.66 41.70 2.89
N ASN A 122 -19.32 42.82 3.18
CA ASN A 122 -18.78 44.16 2.96
C ASN A 122 -18.94 45.00 4.24
N SER A 123 -17.99 44.87 5.17
CA SER A 123 -17.51 45.95 6.05
C SER A 123 -16.36 45.47 6.94
N LEU A 124 -15.15 45.43 6.37
CA LEU A 124 -13.92 45.58 7.16
C LEU A 124 -13.48 47.04 7.02
N THR A 125 -13.71 47.86 8.05
CA THR A 125 -12.89 49.07 8.21
C THR A 125 -11.56 48.66 8.81
N ALA A 126 -10.51 48.87 8.01
CA ALA A 126 -9.13 48.49 8.26
C ALA A 126 -8.51 49.19 9.49
N PRO A 127 -7.68 48.50 10.29
CA PRO A 127 -6.62 49.15 11.06
C PRO A 127 -5.53 49.70 10.10
N PRO A 128 -4.75 50.74 10.51
CA PRO A 128 -3.89 51.51 9.61
C PRO A 128 -2.82 50.67 8.90
N PRO A 129 -2.34 51.14 7.72
CA PRO A 129 -1.49 50.36 6.84
C PRO A 129 -0.08 50.21 7.45
N ASN A 130 0.30 48.97 7.76
CA ASN A 130 1.71 48.63 7.76
C ASN A 130 2.22 48.73 6.31
N PRO A 131 3.42 49.30 6.08
CA PRO A 131 3.91 49.56 4.74
C PRO A 131 3.98 48.27 3.92
N VAL A 132 3.26 48.29 2.81
CA VAL A 132 3.21 47.25 1.78
C VAL A 132 4.61 47.11 1.16
N PRO A 133 5.30 45.97 1.28
CA PRO A 133 6.37 45.65 0.34
C PRO A 133 5.76 45.45 -1.06
N PRO A 134 6.45 45.88 -2.13
CA PRO A 134 5.91 45.88 -3.49
C PRO A 134 5.51 44.47 -3.97
N PRO A 135 4.65 44.36 -5.01
CA PRO A 135 4.17 43.08 -5.51
C PRO A 135 5.34 42.34 -6.15
N VAL A 136 5.78 41.25 -5.54
CA VAL A 136 6.73 40.35 -6.19
C VAL A 136 5.92 39.40 -7.06
N SER A 137 6.08 39.60 -8.37
CA SER A 137 5.84 38.65 -9.45
C SER A 137 6.05 37.20 -9.02
N ALA A 138 5.31 36.29 -9.67
CA ALA A 138 5.64 34.87 -9.71
C ALA A 138 7.16 34.69 -9.88
N ALA A 139 7.80 34.37 -8.76
CA ALA A 139 9.11 33.81 -8.68
C ALA A 139 8.84 32.43 -8.11
N ALA A 140 9.13 31.41 -8.90
CA ALA A 140 9.45 30.11 -8.35
C ALA A 140 10.31 30.35 -7.10
N GLU A 141 9.91 29.80 -5.96
CA GLU A 141 10.87 29.64 -4.87
C GLU A 141 12.01 28.82 -5.47
N ALA A 142 13.10 29.50 -5.78
CA ALA A 142 14.36 28.87 -6.08
C ALA A 142 14.73 28.04 -4.84
N PRO A 143 15.23 26.82 -5.03
CA PRO A 143 15.41 25.85 -3.96
C PRO A 143 16.23 26.48 -2.84
N THR A 144 15.79 26.28 -1.60
CA THR A 144 16.66 26.26 -0.43
C THR A 144 17.92 25.51 -0.80
N ALA A 145 19.04 26.22 -0.88
CA ALA A 145 20.37 25.75 -1.31
C ALA A 145 20.39 24.27 -1.70
N ALA A 146 20.17 23.98 -2.99
CA ALA A 146 20.31 22.64 -3.52
C ALA A 146 21.71 22.15 -3.13
N PHE A 147 21.77 21.20 -2.20
CA PHE A 147 22.99 20.46 -1.94
C PHE A 147 23.25 19.69 -3.24
N VAL A 148 24.18 20.17 -4.04
CA VAL A 148 24.59 19.51 -5.28
C VAL A 148 25.44 18.33 -4.85
N GLY A 149 24.90 17.13 -4.99
CA GLY A 149 25.51 15.89 -4.55
C GLY A 149 24.64 14.69 -4.87
N ASP A 150 25.28 13.53 -5.02
CA ASP A 150 24.57 12.26 -5.10
C ASP A 150 23.98 11.85 -3.74
N ILE A 151 23.19 10.78 -3.73
CA ILE A 151 22.56 10.24 -2.52
C ILE A 151 23.57 10.02 -1.38
N VAL A 152 24.79 9.55 -1.72
CA VAL A 152 25.83 9.26 -0.73
C VAL A 152 26.44 10.56 -0.20
N ASP A 153 26.67 11.55 -1.05
CA ASP A 153 27.20 12.85 -0.63
C ASP A 153 26.24 13.59 0.32
N ILE A 154 24.93 13.49 0.08
CA ILE A 154 23.91 14.04 0.97
C ILE A 154 23.90 13.29 2.31
N ALA A 155 23.96 11.96 2.28
CA ALA A 155 24.01 11.16 3.51
C ALA A 155 25.27 11.43 4.34
N ILE A 156 26.42 11.68 3.71
CA ILE A 156 27.68 12.04 4.39
C ILE A 156 27.61 13.45 5.00
N ALA A 157 26.90 14.37 4.35
CA ALA A 157 26.80 15.76 4.81
C ALA A 157 25.88 15.91 6.03
N ASP A 158 24.97 14.95 6.25
CA ASP A 158 24.07 14.91 7.39
C ASP A 158 24.66 14.05 8.52
N ASN A 159 24.59 14.55 9.76
CA ASN A 159 25.11 13.83 10.91
C ASN A 159 24.17 12.72 11.41
N ASP A 160 22.97 12.60 10.84
CA ASP A 160 21.98 11.60 11.27
C ASP A 160 22.02 10.30 10.43
N PHE A 161 22.93 10.16 9.45
CA PHE A 161 23.08 8.96 8.61
C PHE A 161 24.45 8.27 8.70
N ASN A 162 25.25 8.53 9.74
CA ASN A 162 26.62 8.00 9.83
C ASN A 162 26.65 6.47 9.79
N THR A 163 25.72 5.82 10.49
CA THR A 163 25.61 4.36 10.55
C THR A 163 25.28 3.77 9.18
N LEU A 164 24.36 4.41 8.45
CA LEU A 164 23.98 3.97 7.10
C LEU A 164 25.16 4.09 6.13
N VAL A 165 25.87 5.23 6.15
CA VAL A 165 27.06 5.45 5.30
C VAL A 165 28.14 4.42 5.58
N ASP A 166 28.42 4.12 6.85
CA ASP A 166 29.41 3.11 7.24
C ASP A 166 29.02 1.70 6.79
N LEU A 167 27.73 1.34 6.87
CA LEU A 167 27.21 0.05 6.38
C LEU A 167 27.30 -0.05 4.85
N VAL A 168 26.93 1.00 4.12
CA VAL A 168 27.05 1.07 2.65
C VAL A 168 28.52 0.95 2.22
N ALA A 169 29.43 1.62 2.93
CA ALA A 169 30.87 1.50 2.69
C ALA A 169 31.38 0.08 2.97
N THR A 170 30.92 -0.55 4.05
CA THR A 170 31.29 -1.93 4.42
C THR A 170 30.76 -2.96 3.40
N ALA A 171 29.54 -2.74 2.89
CA ALA A 171 28.92 -3.57 1.86
C ALA A 171 29.49 -3.34 0.45
N GLY A 172 30.34 -2.33 0.26
CA GLY A 172 30.89 -1.98 -1.06
C GLY A 172 29.86 -1.42 -2.04
N LEU A 173 28.74 -0.88 -1.54
CA LEU A 173 27.63 -0.38 -2.37
C LEU A 173 27.76 1.12 -2.72
N VAL A 174 28.82 1.79 -2.27
CA VAL A 174 29.06 3.22 -2.51
C VAL A 174 29.03 3.54 -4.00
N ASP A 175 29.77 2.78 -4.82
CA ASP A 175 29.83 3.04 -6.27
C ASP A 175 28.48 2.77 -6.94
N THR A 176 27.71 1.80 -6.45
CA THR A 176 26.35 1.49 -6.94
C THR A 176 25.40 2.64 -6.64
N LEU A 177 25.42 3.18 -5.41
CA LEU A 177 24.56 4.30 -5.01
C LEU A 177 25.03 5.66 -5.55
N LYS A 178 26.26 5.75 -6.08
CA LYS A 178 26.77 6.90 -6.84
C LYS A 178 26.54 6.77 -8.35
N SER A 179 26.04 5.62 -8.82
CA SER A 179 25.80 5.41 -10.25
C SER A 179 24.72 6.37 -10.79
N PRO A 180 24.69 6.62 -12.12
CA PRO A 180 23.67 7.44 -12.73
C PRO A 180 22.28 6.82 -12.47
N GLY A 181 21.48 7.51 -11.66
CA GLY A 181 20.14 7.07 -11.31
C GLY A 181 19.12 7.31 -12.43
N PRO A 182 17.82 7.33 -12.11
CA PRO A 182 17.30 7.68 -10.79
C PRO A 182 17.12 6.51 -9.81
N PHE A 183 17.36 6.79 -8.52
CA PHE A 183 17.01 5.91 -7.39
C PHE A 183 16.08 6.61 -6.40
N THR A 184 15.35 5.82 -5.63
CA THR A 184 14.62 6.26 -4.44
C THR A 184 15.14 5.48 -3.25
N VAL A 185 15.69 6.17 -2.25
CA VAL A 185 16.28 5.52 -1.08
C VAL A 185 15.46 5.86 0.16
N PHE A 186 14.99 4.83 0.84
CA PHE A 186 14.40 4.95 2.16
C PHE A 186 15.54 4.91 3.20
N ALA A 187 16.03 6.06 3.64
CA ALA A 187 17.20 6.16 4.51
C ALA A 187 16.79 6.15 5.99
N PRO A 188 17.15 5.11 6.77
CA PRO A 188 16.91 5.11 8.22
C PRO A 188 17.83 6.10 8.91
N LEU A 189 17.28 6.84 9.88
CA LEU A 189 18.08 7.66 10.80
C LEU A 189 18.99 6.79 11.67
N ASP A 190 20.08 7.34 12.17
CA ASP A 190 20.97 6.67 13.13
C ASP A 190 20.21 6.17 14.38
N ALA A 191 19.17 6.91 14.79
CA ALA A 191 18.28 6.52 15.90
C ALA A 191 17.37 5.31 15.60
N ALA A 192 17.17 4.97 14.33
CA ALA A 192 16.38 3.82 13.87
C ALA A 192 17.14 2.50 14.03
N PHE A 193 18.47 2.54 14.05
CA PHE A 193 19.29 1.35 14.21
C PHE A 193 19.27 0.89 15.68
N PRO A 194 19.08 -0.41 15.95
CA PRO A 194 19.16 -0.92 17.31
C PRO A 194 20.53 -0.61 17.90
N SER A 195 20.56 -0.17 19.16
CA SER A 195 21.81 0.13 19.86
C SER A 195 22.71 -1.11 19.89
N GLY A 196 23.84 -1.07 19.17
CA GLY A 196 24.78 -2.19 19.08
C GLY A 196 24.79 -2.96 17.76
N VAL A 197 24.36 -2.38 16.64
CA VAL A 197 24.75 -2.88 15.30
C VAL A 197 26.28 -2.82 15.20
N GLU A 198 26.96 -3.91 15.56
CA GLU A 198 28.41 -4.00 15.43
C GLU A 198 28.74 -4.28 13.96
N LEU A 199 29.30 -3.29 13.27
CA LEU A 199 29.80 -3.45 11.89
C LEU A 199 30.74 -4.66 11.73
N GLU A 200 31.44 -5.03 12.81
CA GLU A 200 32.31 -6.21 12.86
C GLU A 200 31.55 -7.54 12.73
N SER A 201 30.28 -7.61 13.13
CA SER A 201 29.47 -8.83 12.94
C SER A 201 29.12 -9.06 11.46
N PHE A 202 29.18 -8.03 10.62
CA PHE A 202 28.83 -8.12 9.19
C PHE A 202 30.03 -8.41 8.27
N LYS A 203 31.20 -8.71 8.82
CA LYS A 203 32.44 -8.95 8.04
C LYS A 203 32.63 -10.41 7.59
N ASN A 204 31.83 -11.36 8.06
CA ASN A 204 31.82 -12.71 7.49
C ASN A 204 30.97 -12.70 6.21
N SER A 205 31.27 -13.58 5.25
CA SER A 205 30.58 -13.60 3.95
C SER A 205 29.06 -13.75 4.08
N THR A 206 28.57 -14.62 4.96
CA THR A 206 27.13 -14.83 5.17
C THR A 206 26.44 -13.61 5.78
N ASP A 207 27.13 -12.91 6.68
CA ASP A 207 26.60 -11.71 7.32
C ASP A 207 26.67 -10.51 6.35
N LEU A 208 27.67 -10.48 5.46
CA LEU A 208 27.81 -9.49 4.41
C LEU A 208 26.73 -9.61 3.34
N ASP A 209 26.40 -10.83 2.89
CA ASP A 209 25.31 -11.07 1.94
C ASP A 209 23.97 -10.59 2.53
N THR A 210 23.75 -10.88 3.81
CA THR A 210 22.57 -10.39 4.55
C THR A 210 22.54 -8.86 4.62
N LEU A 211 23.69 -8.23 4.89
CA LEU A 211 23.79 -6.77 4.91
C LEU A 211 23.50 -6.16 3.54
N ILE A 212 24.04 -6.74 2.47
CA ILE A 212 23.78 -6.29 1.10
C ILE A 212 22.29 -6.37 0.81
N SER A 213 21.62 -7.49 1.10
CA SER A 213 20.16 -7.64 0.94
C SER A 213 19.37 -6.61 1.74
N ILE A 214 19.75 -6.35 3.00
CA ILE A 214 19.07 -5.31 3.81
C ILE A 214 19.25 -3.93 3.17
N LEU A 215 20.46 -3.57 2.75
CA LEU A 215 20.73 -2.26 2.17
C LEU A 215 20.05 -2.08 0.81
N THR A 216 20.07 -3.09 -0.06
CA THR A 216 19.40 -3.04 -1.36
C THR A 216 17.87 -3.04 -1.22
N TYR A 217 17.32 -3.58 -0.13
CA TYR A 217 15.89 -3.51 0.18
C TYR A 217 15.43 -2.09 0.57
N HIS A 218 16.34 -1.19 0.96
CA HIS A 218 16.01 0.22 1.18
C HIS A 218 16.04 1.05 -0.12
N VAL A 219 16.49 0.45 -1.23
CA VAL A 219 16.68 1.15 -2.50
C VAL A 219 15.64 0.67 -3.49
N VAL A 220 14.91 1.60 -4.09
CA VAL A 220 13.97 1.36 -5.17
C VAL A 220 14.56 1.96 -6.46
N PRO A 221 14.66 1.21 -7.57
CA PRO A 221 15.03 1.78 -8.85
C PRO A 221 13.93 2.73 -9.33
N GLY A 222 14.32 3.88 -9.88
CA GLY A 222 13.37 4.91 -10.30
C GLY A 222 13.23 6.06 -9.31
N ARG A 223 12.69 7.19 -9.78
CA ARG A 223 12.40 8.36 -8.95
C ARG A 223 10.93 8.34 -8.53
N VAL A 224 10.68 8.10 -7.25
CA VAL A 224 9.35 8.07 -6.66
C VAL A 224 9.25 9.20 -5.64
N PRO A 225 8.80 10.41 -6.07
CA PRO A 225 8.50 11.48 -5.13
C PRO A 225 7.29 11.11 -4.27
N ALA A 226 7.16 11.70 -3.09
CA ALA A 226 6.02 11.45 -2.20
C ALA A 226 4.69 11.81 -2.87
N ALA A 227 4.68 12.77 -3.80
CA ALA A 227 3.51 13.10 -4.61
C ALA A 227 3.05 11.97 -5.56
N ALA A 228 3.94 11.02 -5.89
CA ALA A 228 3.62 9.83 -6.68
C ALA A 228 3.21 8.62 -5.83
N MET A 229 3.36 8.71 -4.50
CA MET A 229 2.97 7.65 -3.58
C MET A 229 1.47 7.73 -3.26
N PHE A 230 0.79 6.58 -3.31
CA PHE A 230 -0.61 6.44 -2.91
C PHE A 230 -0.77 5.28 -1.93
N ASP A 231 -1.87 5.27 -1.17
CA ASP A 231 -2.14 4.22 -0.18
C ASP A 231 -2.27 2.86 -0.87
N GLY A 232 -1.51 1.88 -0.40
CA GLY A 232 -1.43 0.54 -1.00
C GLY A 232 -0.49 0.45 -2.21
N ALA A 233 0.28 1.50 -2.54
CA ALA A 233 1.28 1.41 -3.61
C ALA A 233 2.37 0.40 -3.22
N THR A 234 2.74 -0.47 -4.15
CA THR A 234 3.86 -1.41 -3.98
C THR A 234 5.02 -0.97 -4.86
N LEU A 235 6.22 -0.87 -4.28
CA LEU A 235 7.45 -0.52 -4.99
C LEU A 235 8.41 -1.70 -4.92
N GLU A 236 8.94 -2.10 -6.06
CA GLU A 236 9.99 -3.12 -6.12
C GLU A 236 11.32 -2.51 -5.68
N THR A 237 12.08 -3.25 -4.88
CA THR A 237 13.40 -2.82 -4.41
C THR A 237 14.51 -3.41 -5.29
N VAL A 238 15.74 -2.90 -5.17
CA VAL A 238 16.92 -3.45 -5.87
C VAL A 238 17.24 -4.89 -5.41
N GLU A 239 16.82 -5.25 -4.20
CA GLU A 239 16.89 -6.64 -3.70
C GLU A 239 15.94 -7.57 -4.48
N GLY A 240 14.80 -7.03 -4.94
CA GLY A 240 13.77 -7.73 -5.71
C GLY A 240 12.48 -7.95 -4.94
N SER A 241 12.50 -7.86 -3.61
CA SER A 241 11.27 -7.86 -2.79
C SER A 241 10.54 -6.52 -2.90
N VAL A 242 9.23 -6.53 -2.66
CA VAL A 242 8.40 -5.30 -2.70
C VAL A 242 8.25 -4.66 -1.32
N VAL A 243 8.27 -3.33 -1.29
CA VAL A 243 7.85 -2.52 -0.15
C VAL A 243 6.46 -1.93 -0.42
N THR A 244 5.63 -1.85 0.61
CA THR A 244 4.27 -1.32 0.50
C THR A 244 4.17 0.04 1.17
N ILE A 245 3.57 1.01 0.50
CA ILE A 245 3.31 2.34 1.04
C ILE A 245 1.91 2.36 1.68
N SER A 246 1.81 2.87 2.90
CA SER A 246 0.54 3.15 3.55
C SER A 246 0.44 4.62 3.97
N LEU A 247 -0.72 5.23 3.74
CA LEU A 247 -1.07 6.61 4.12
C LEU A 247 -2.21 6.64 5.16
N THR A 248 -2.84 5.50 5.44
CA THR A 248 -4.05 5.40 6.29
C THR A 248 -3.81 5.83 7.76
N ASN A 249 -2.57 5.83 8.25
CA ASN A 249 -2.21 6.28 9.59
C ASN A 249 -0.86 7.03 9.62
N GLY A 250 -0.70 7.98 8.70
CA GLY A 250 0.59 8.61 8.39
C GLY A 250 1.31 7.87 7.27
N THR A 251 2.31 8.53 6.67
CA THR A 251 3.08 8.00 5.56
C THR A 251 4.06 6.95 6.06
N LYS A 252 3.88 5.70 5.65
CA LYS A 252 4.69 4.55 6.04
C LYS A 252 5.18 3.79 4.83
N VAL A 253 6.36 3.19 4.97
CA VAL A 253 6.88 2.15 4.07
C VAL A 253 7.01 0.86 4.89
N ASN A 254 6.26 -0.15 4.50
CA ASN A 254 5.90 -1.30 5.33
C ASN A 254 5.39 -0.83 6.71
N ASP A 255 6.14 -1.08 7.77
CA ASP A 255 5.82 -0.66 9.13
C ASP A 255 6.62 0.57 9.60
N ALA A 256 7.59 1.04 8.82
CA ALA A 256 8.45 2.19 9.15
C ALA A 256 7.75 3.50 8.81
N ASN A 257 7.79 4.50 9.71
CA ASN A 257 7.26 5.82 9.43
C ASN A 257 8.25 6.61 8.58
N ILE A 258 7.74 7.28 7.55
CA ILE A 258 8.51 8.22 6.76
C ILE A 258 8.46 9.57 7.49
N VAL A 259 9.60 9.97 8.07
CA VAL A 259 9.77 11.17 8.91
C VAL A 259 9.95 12.42 8.06
N MET A 260 10.63 12.29 6.93
CA MET A 260 10.88 13.37 5.98
C MET A 260 10.87 12.80 4.57
N THR A 261 10.23 13.51 3.64
CA THR A 261 10.12 13.09 2.24
C THR A 261 10.86 14.06 1.32
N ASP A 262 11.12 13.59 0.11
CA ASP A 262 11.53 14.41 -1.03
C ASP A 262 12.85 15.18 -0.86
N ILE A 263 13.86 14.55 -0.25
CA ILE A 263 15.21 15.11 -0.27
C ILE A 263 15.83 14.83 -1.64
N GLU A 264 15.98 15.87 -2.44
CA GLU A 264 16.50 15.79 -3.80
C GLU A 264 18.00 15.49 -3.83
N ALA A 265 18.39 14.49 -4.62
CA ALA A 265 19.77 14.13 -4.93
C ALA A 265 20.00 14.16 -6.44
N ASP A 266 21.24 14.36 -6.89
CA ASP A 266 21.56 14.43 -8.33
C ASP A 266 21.19 13.14 -9.08
N ASN A 267 21.24 11.99 -8.39
CA ASN A 267 20.92 10.68 -8.94
C ASN A 267 19.67 10.05 -8.31
N GLY A 268 18.81 10.81 -7.65
CA GLY A 268 17.60 10.23 -7.06
C GLY A 268 16.88 11.10 -6.03
N ILE A 269 16.16 10.43 -5.14
CA ILE A 269 15.44 11.06 -4.03
C ILE A 269 15.59 10.22 -2.77
N ILE A 270 15.67 10.89 -1.62
CA ILE A 270 15.79 10.25 -0.31
C ILE A 270 14.51 10.52 0.49
N HIS A 271 13.93 9.47 1.05
CA HIS A 271 12.88 9.52 2.05
C HIS A 271 13.42 8.99 3.37
N VAL A 272 13.36 9.80 4.41
CA VAL A 272 13.91 9.47 5.72
C VAL A 272 12.91 8.64 6.51
N ILE A 273 13.36 7.52 7.09
CA ILE A 273 12.52 6.61 7.87
C ILE A 273 13.02 6.44 9.31
N ASP A 274 12.12 6.06 10.22
CA ASP A 274 12.41 5.86 11.64
C ASP A 274 12.73 4.41 12.05
N ALA A 275 12.71 3.47 11.10
CA ALA A 275 13.01 2.07 11.34
C ALA A 275 13.78 1.47 10.15
N VAL A 276 14.66 0.51 10.41
CA VAL A 276 15.36 -0.26 9.37
C VAL A 276 14.38 -1.24 8.72
N LEU A 277 14.28 -1.23 7.39
CA LEU A 277 13.52 -2.19 6.60
C LEU A 277 14.23 -3.54 6.58
N ILE A 278 13.52 -4.60 6.97
CA ILE A 278 14.02 -5.97 6.93
C ILE A 278 13.34 -6.69 5.76
N PRO A 279 14.09 -7.22 4.79
CA PRO A 279 13.50 -7.99 3.71
C PRO A 279 12.85 -9.27 4.25
N PRO A 280 11.82 -9.80 3.57
CA PRO A 280 11.30 -11.12 3.90
C PRO A 280 12.42 -12.17 3.78
N PRO A 281 12.34 -13.28 4.54
CA PRO A 281 13.32 -14.35 4.40
C PRO A 281 13.31 -14.88 2.96
N PRO A 282 14.48 -15.21 2.39
CA PRO A 282 14.55 -15.73 1.03
C PRO A 282 13.75 -17.04 0.93
N PRO A 283 13.14 -17.32 -0.23
CA PRO A 283 12.42 -18.56 -0.45
C PRO A 283 13.35 -19.77 -0.28
N GLU A 284 12.96 -20.73 0.55
CA GLU A 284 13.74 -21.96 0.80
C GLU A 284 13.52 -23.04 -0.28
N LEU A 285 12.37 -22.99 -0.95
CA LEU A 285 11.95 -23.99 -1.93
C LEU A 285 12.45 -23.62 -3.34
N ASP A 286 12.94 -24.61 -4.08
CA ASP A 286 13.29 -24.45 -5.50
C ASP A 286 12.04 -24.33 -6.38
N ILE A 287 12.21 -24.12 -7.68
CA ILE A 287 11.11 -24.03 -8.66
C ILE A 287 10.16 -25.23 -8.59
N VAL A 288 10.70 -26.44 -8.57
CA VAL A 288 9.89 -27.67 -8.64
C VAL A 288 9.13 -27.88 -7.33
N GLN A 289 9.80 -27.67 -6.19
CA GLN A 289 9.20 -27.76 -4.87
C GLN A 289 8.14 -26.69 -4.64
N THR A 290 8.36 -25.47 -5.13
CA THR A 290 7.38 -24.38 -5.08
C THR A 290 6.15 -24.76 -5.88
N ALA A 291 6.32 -25.27 -7.10
CA ALA A 291 5.20 -25.74 -7.94
C ALA A 291 4.41 -26.89 -7.29
N ILE A 292 5.10 -27.82 -6.61
CA ILE A 292 4.46 -28.91 -5.84
C ILE A 292 3.68 -28.36 -4.64
N ALA A 293 4.25 -27.40 -3.91
CA ALA A 293 3.67 -26.84 -2.70
C ALA A 293 2.41 -25.99 -2.99
N ASP A 294 2.39 -25.27 -4.12
CA ASP A 294 1.24 -24.49 -4.57
C ASP A 294 0.03 -25.38 -4.91
N GLY A 295 0.28 -26.52 -5.56
CA GLY A 295 -0.77 -27.49 -5.93
C GLY A 295 -1.57 -27.13 -7.18
N GLY A 296 -1.32 -25.98 -7.82
CA GLY A 296 -1.92 -25.58 -9.10
C GLY A 296 -1.13 -25.96 -10.35
N PHE A 297 -0.02 -26.69 -10.19
CA PHE A 297 0.92 -27.07 -11.27
C PHE A 297 1.11 -28.59 -11.40
N THR A 298 0.11 -29.39 -10.98
CA THR A 298 0.24 -30.85 -10.92
C THR A 298 0.58 -31.47 -12.29
N THR A 299 -0.03 -30.97 -13.35
CA THR A 299 0.19 -31.43 -14.73
C THR A 299 1.59 -31.08 -15.21
N LEU A 300 2.04 -29.86 -14.93
CA LEU A 300 3.38 -29.39 -15.30
C LEU A 300 4.47 -30.21 -14.60
N VAL A 301 4.32 -30.43 -13.28
CA VAL A 301 5.27 -31.23 -12.49
C VAL A 301 5.35 -32.67 -13.00
N ASP A 302 4.21 -33.28 -13.35
CA ASP A 302 4.17 -34.61 -13.96
C ASP A 302 4.93 -34.67 -15.29
N LEU A 303 4.78 -33.65 -16.14
CA LEU A 303 5.47 -33.57 -17.43
C LEU A 303 6.98 -33.36 -17.25
N ILE A 304 7.40 -32.48 -16.32
CA ILE A 304 8.81 -32.27 -15.98
C ILE A 304 9.45 -33.56 -15.45
N ALA A 305 8.74 -34.31 -14.60
CA ALA A 305 9.18 -35.61 -14.11
C ALA A 305 9.30 -36.65 -15.24
N THR A 306 8.32 -36.69 -16.15
CA THR A 306 8.31 -37.60 -17.30
C THR A 306 9.45 -37.29 -18.28
N ALA A 307 9.74 -36.01 -18.51
CA ALA A 307 10.84 -35.55 -19.36
C ALA A 307 12.22 -35.65 -18.70
N GLY A 308 12.29 -35.98 -17.40
CA GLY A 308 13.56 -36.06 -16.67
C GLY A 308 14.22 -34.70 -16.42
N LEU A 309 13.46 -33.61 -16.43
CA LEU A 309 13.97 -32.23 -16.28
C LEU A 309 14.00 -31.74 -14.83
N VAL A 310 13.55 -32.54 -13.86
CA VAL A 310 13.50 -32.18 -12.43
C VAL A 310 14.87 -31.70 -11.94
N GLU A 311 15.93 -32.48 -12.19
CA GLU A 311 17.30 -32.12 -11.77
C GLU A 311 17.82 -30.84 -12.45
N THR A 312 17.35 -30.54 -13.66
CA THR A 312 17.74 -29.31 -14.37
C THR A 312 17.07 -28.10 -13.74
N LEU A 313 15.77 -28.19 -13.43
CA LEU A 313 14.99 -27.10 -12.85
C LEU A 313 15.18 -26.94 -11.34
N SER A 314 15.67 -27.96 -10.64
CA SER A 314 16.15 -27.89 -9.25
C SER A 314 17.65 -27.55 -9.18
N GLY A 315 18.32 -27.39 -10.32
CA GLY A 315 19.75 -27.07 -10.39
C GLY A 315 20.10 -25.68 -9.86
N THR A 316 21.39 -25.36 -9.85
CA THR A 316 21.91 -24.03 -9.50
C THR A 316 21.49 -23.04 -10.59
N GLY A 317 20.36 -22.36 -10.38
CA GLY A 317 19.86 -21.29 -11.25
C GLY A 317 20.78 -20.06 -11.29
N PRO A 318 20.27 -18.88 -11.65
CA PRO A 318 18.86 -18.52 -11.70
C PRO A 318 18.12 -18.94 -12.98
N PHE A 319 16.84 -19.30 -12.84
CA PHE A 319 15.92 -19.53 -13.96
C PHE A 319 14.66 -18.67 -13.84
N THR A 320 14.07 -18.33 -14.97
CA THR A 320 12.72 -17.77 -15.06
C THR A 320 11.83 -18.81 -15.73
N VAL A 321 10.76 -19.23 -15.06
CA VAL A 321 9.84 -20.24 -15.59
C VAL A 321 8.48 -19.61 -15.84
N PHE A 322 8.05 -19.61 -17.09
CA PHE A 322 6.68 -19.30 -17.48
C PHE A 322 5.84 -20.56 -17.25
N ALA A 323 5.26 -20.72 -16.06
CA ALA A 323 4.59 -21.94 -15.65
C ALA A 323 3.09 -21.92 -16.01
N PRO A 324 2.63 -22.75 -16.97
CA PRO A 324 1.21 -22.92 -17.22
C PRO A 324 0.54 -23.56 -16.00
N ASN A 325 -0.55 -22.96 -15.52
CA ASN A 325 -1.36 -23.57 -14.47
C ASN A 325 -2.09 -24.83 -14.98
N ASP A 326 -2.67 -25.61 -14.08
CA ASP A 326 -3.39 -26.84 -14.45
C ASP A 326 -4.59 -26.61 -15.38
N VAL A 327 -5.14 -25.38 -15.41
CA VAL A 327 -6.26 -25.00 -16.29
C VAL A 327 -5.78 -24.68 -17.71
N ALA A 328 -4.53 -24.25 -17.86
CA ALA A 328 -3.89 -23.94 -19.14
C ALA A 328 -3.65 -25.19 -19.99
N PHE A 329 -3.55 -26.36 -19.36
CA PHE A 329 -3.40 -27.63 -20.06
C PHE A 329 -4.74 -28.13 -20.63
N PRO A 330 -4.71 -28.85 -21.77
CA PRO A 330 -5.85 -29.62 -22.25
C PRO A 330 -6.34 -30.57 -21.16
N GLN A 331 -7.64 -30.86 -21.15
CA GLN A 331 -8.25 -31.69 -20.11
C GLN A 331 -8.71 -33.05 -20.68
N GLY A 332 -8.80 -34.06 -19.81
CA GLY A 332 -9.35 -35.37 -20.18
C GLY A 332 -8.59 -36.07 -21.31
N GLU A 333 -9.31 -36.51 -22.35
CA GLU A 333 -8.71 -37.24 -23.48
C GLU A 333 -7.71 -36.42 -24.29
N GLU A 334 -7.85 -35.09 -24.32
CA GLU A 334 -6.90 -34.24 -25.04
C GLU A 334 -5.55 -34.15 -24.33
N LEU A 335 -5.53 -34.20 -22.99
CA LEU A 335 -4.29 -34.30 -22.24
C LEU A 335 -3.59 -35.65 -22.48
N VAL A 336 -4.39 -36.72 -22.55
CA VAL A 336 -3.87 -38.06 -22.86
C VAL A 336 -3.26 -38.06 -24.25
N LYS A 337 -3.97 -37.51 -25.26
CA LYS A 337 -3.42 -37.36 -26.61
C LYS A 337 -2.18 -36.49 -26.63
N PHE A 338 -2.16 -35.38 -25.90
CA PHE A 338 -0.97 -34.55 -25.77
C PHE A 338 0.22 -35.36 -25.23
N LYS A 339 0.01 -36.17 -24.18
CA LYS A 339 1.07 -37.03 -23.61
C LYS A 339 1.46 -38.20 -24.53
N GLU A 340 0.54 -38.75 -25.33
CA GLU A 340 0.77 -39.90 -26.20
C GLU A 340 1.37 -39.51 -27.57
N ASP A 341 0.92 -38.39 -28.14
CA ASP A 341 1.35 -37.89 -29.45
C ASP A 341 2.63 -37.06 -29.37
N THR A 342 3.02 -36.60 -28.17
CA THR A 342 4.26 -35.86 -27.95
C THR A 342 5.38 -36.84 -27.56
N ASP A 343 6.35 -37.01 -28.43
CA ASP A 343 7.56 -37.78 -28.10
C ASP A 343 8.42 -37.05 -27.05
N MET A 344 9.37 -37.76 -26.43
CA MET A 344 10.17 -37.21 -25.34
C MET A 344 11.07 -36.05 -25.74
N ASP A 345 11.56 -36.01 -27.00
CA ASP A 345 12.40 -34.91 -27.46
C ASP A 345 11.53 -33.66 -27.65
N THR A 346 10.35 -33.81 -28.24
CA THR A 346 9.38 -32.71 -28.38
C THR A 346 8.88 -32.23 -27.02
N LEU A 347 8.61 -33.13 -26.07
CA LEU A 347 8.18 -32.74 -24.72
C LEU A 347 9.28 -31.95 -24.00
N ALA A 348 10.53 -32.42 -24.08
CA ALA A 348 11.66 -31.71 -23.51
C ALA A 348 11.80 -30.32 -24.14
N GLN A 349 11.64 -30.21 -25.47
CA GLN A 349 11.67 -28.94 -26.20
C GLN A 349 10.57 -27.97 -25.75
N ILE A 350 9.32 -28.44 -25.62
CA ILE A 350 8.21 -27.62 -25.12
C ILE A 350 8.51 -27.14 -23.69
N LEU A 351 8.97 -28.02 -22.81
CA LEU A 351 9.24 -27.66 -21.41
C LEU A 351 10.43 -26.69 -21.29
N THR A 352 11.50 -26.86 -22.07
CA THR A 352 12.63 -25.92 -22.06
C THR A 352 12.31 -24.59 -22.74
N PHE A 353 11.30 -24.55 -23.60
CA PHE A 353 10.77 -23.31 -24.18
C PHE A 353 10.02 -22.45 -23.14
N HIS A 354 9.51 -23.04 -22.06
CA HIS A 354 8.91 -22.29 -20.94
C HIS A 354 9.95 -21.73 -19.97
N VAL A 355 11.23 -22.04 -20.15
CA VAL A 355 12.29 -21.73 -19.18
C VAL A 355 13.30 -20.83 -19.83
N ALA A 356 13.62 -19.69 -19.20
CA ALA A 356 14.68 -18.80 -19.60
C ALA A 356 15.80 -18.79 -18.55
N PRO A 357 17.08 -18.69 -18.95
CA PRO A 357 18.18 -18.48 -18.01
C PRO A 357 18.14 -17.04 -17.46
N GLY A 358 18.46 -16.87 -16.18
CA GLY A 358 18.41 -15.57 -15.50
C GLY A 358 17.13 -15.35 -14.69
N ILE A 359 17.14 -14.31 -13.85
CA ILE A 359 15.93 -13.77 -13.23
C ILE A 359 15.45 -12.65 -14.14
N ILE A 360 14.21 -12.79 -14.64
CA ILE A 360 13.51 -11.75 -15.39
C ILE A 360 12.23 -11.49 -14.62
N ARG A 361 12.14 -10.32 -13.98
CA ARG A 361 10.96 -9.92 -13.21
C ARG A 361 9.94 -9.26 -14.12
N SER A 362 8.70 -9.11 -13.64
CA SER A 362 7.68 -8.39 -14.39
C SER A 362 8.08 -6.94 -14.71
N SER A 363 8.89 -6.31 -13.87
CA SER A 363 9.45 -4.96 -14.09
C SER A 363 10.54 -4.90 -15.15
N ASP A 364 11.24 -6.01 -15.41
CA ASP A 364 12.24 -6.12 -16.47
C ASP A 364 11.58 -6.33 -17.85
N LEU A 365 10.31 -6.72 -17.87
CA LEU A 365 9.55 -6.98 -19.09
C LEU A 365 9.15 -5.65 -19.75
N MET A 366 9.60 -5.45 -20.99
CA MET A 366 9.21 -4.33 -21.84
C MET A 366 8.35 -4.83 -23.00
N ASP A 367 7.47 -3.96 -23.52
CA ASP A 367 6.64 -4.31 -24.67
C ASP A 367 7.53 -4.59 -25.89
N GLY A 368 7.32 -5.75 -26.52
CA GLY A 368 8.15 -6.24 -27.61
C GLY A 368 9.50 -6.81 -27.18
N ALA A 369 9.76 -7.00 -25.88
CA ALA A 369 10.99 -7.65 -25.42
C ALA A 369 11.04 -9.12 -25.90
N GLU A 370 12.23 -9.58 -26.27
CA GLU A 370 12.48 -10.96 -26.67
C GLU A 370 13.34 -11.64 -25.61
N VAL A 371 12.85 -12.75 -25.07
CA VAL A 371 13.55 -13.55 -24.06
C VAL A 371 13.98 -14.86 -24.69
N THR A 372 15.29 -15.13 -24.70
CA THR A 372 15.83 -16.41 -25.17
C THR A 372 15.59 -17.50 -24.13
N THR A 373 14.98 -18.60 -24.55
CA THR A 373 14.66 -19.75 -23.70
C THR A 373 15.84 -20.74 -23.64
N LEU A 374 15.78 -21.72 -22.74
CA LEU A 374 16.77 -22.80 -22.64
C LEU A 374 16.76 -23.72 -23.87
N GLU A 375 15.65 -23.77 -24.59
CA GLU A 375 15.54 -24.45 -25.88
C GLU A 375 16.39 -23.76 -26.96
N GLY A 376 16.50 -22.43 -26.89
CA GLY A 376 17.26 -21.59 -27.82
C GLY A 376 16.38 -20.63 -28.63
N SER A 377 15.08 -20.94 -28.78
CA SER A 377 14.10 -20.03 -29.38
C SER A 377 13.71 -18.90 -28.44
N THR A 378 13.16 -17.82 -28.99
CA THR A 378 12.77 -16.63 -28.24
C THR A 378 11.27 -16.59 -27.99
N VAL A 379 10.86 -16.24 -26.77
CA VAL A 379 9.49 -15.82 -26.48
C VAL A 379 9.40 -14.30 -26.55
N THR A 380 8.31 -13.80 -27.13
CA THR A 380 8.04 -12.36 -27.21
C THR A 380 7.13 -11.95 -26.07
N VAL A 381 7.47 -10.85 -25.43
CA VAL A 381 6.67 -10.20 -24.40
C VAL A 381 5.82 -9.13 -25.06
N SER A 382 4.52 -9.10 -24.76
CA SER A 382 3.65 -7.98 -25.11
C SER A 382 2.95 -7.45 -23.86
N LEU A 383 2.86 -6.13 -23.75
CA LEU A 383 2.16 -5.45 -22.66
C LEU A 383 0.96 -4.71 -23.23
N ASP A 384 -0.22 -4.96 -22.69
CA ASP A 384 -1.44 -4.22 -23.01
C ASP A 384 -2.14 -3.69 -21.75
N ASP A 385 -3.35 -3.14 -21.91
CA ASP A 385 -4.14 -2.61 -20.80
C ASP A 385 -4.60 -3.71 -19.81
N ASP A 386 -4.59 -4.98 -20.24
CA ASP A 386 -5.03 -6.14 -19.47
C ASP A 386 -3.87 -6.88 -18.77
N GLY A 387 -2.62 -6.68 -19.21
CA GLY A 387 -1.41 -7.11 -18.50
C GLY A 387 -0.25 -7.51 -19.40
N ALA A 388 0.66 -8.32 -18.85
CA ALA A 388 1.76 -8.91 -19.59
C ALA A 388 1.32 -10.23 -20.25
N MET A 389 1.71 -10.42 -21.51
CA MET A 389 1.55 -11.67 -22.23
C MET A 389 2.89 -12.18 -22.75
N ILE A 390 3.08 -13.50 -22.72
CA ILE A 390 4.26 -14.19 -23.23
C ILE A 390 3.82 -15.05 -24.41
N ASN A 391 4.23 -14.65 -25.62
CA ASN A 391 3.86 -15.30 -26.88
C ASN A 391 2.33 -15.51 -27.04
N GLY A 392 1.54 -14.56 -26.53
CA GLY A 392 0.08 -14.60 -26.52
C GLY A 392 -0.58 -15.32 -25.34
N ALA A 393 0.18 -15.89 -24.40
CA ALA A 393 -0.33 -16.42 -23.14
C ALA A 393 -0.34 -15.32 -22.06
N ASN A 394 -1.45 -15.14 -21.35
CA ASN A 394 -1.57 -14.11 -20.31
C ASN A 394 -0.80 -14.53 -19.05
N VAL A 395 -0.06 -13.60 -18.45
CA VAL A 395 0.54 -13.78 -17.13
C VAL A 395 -0.52 -13.50 -16.06
N ILE A 396 -0.94 -14.54 -15.34
CA ILE A 396 -1.97 -14.47 -14.29
C ILE A 396 -1.37 -13.99 -12.97
N VAL A 397 -0.20 -14.52 -12.62
CA VAL A 397 0.53 -14.17 -11.40
C VAL A 397 2.00 -14.06 -11.78
N ALA A 398 2.61 -12.91 -11.53
CA ALA A 398 4.01 -12.69 -11.79
C ALA A 398 4.84 -12.77 -10.49
N ASP A 399 6.14 -12.91 -10.66
CA ASP A 399 7.16 -12.72 -9.62
C ASP A 399 7.06 -13.65 -8.41
N ILE A 400 6.70 -14.93 -8.62
CA ILE A 400 6.77 -15.93 -7.55
C ILE A 400 8.24 -16.33 -7.35
N GLY A 401 8.88 -15.78 -6.32
CA GLY A 401 10.28 -16.05 -6.00
C GLY A 401 10.52 -17.47 -5.48
N THR A 402 11.60 -18.10 -5.94
CA THR A 402 12.07 -19.41 -5.50
C THR A 402 13.57 -19.37 -5.19
N SER A 403 14.11 -20.39 -4.52
CA SER A 403 15.52 -20.42 -4.11
C SER A 403 16.51 -20.42 -5.28
N ASN A 404 16.06 -20.82 -6.47
CA ASN A 404 16.87 -20.92 -7.67
C ASN A 404 16.27 -20.22 -8.89
N GLY A 405 15.28 -19.33 -8.70
CA GLY A 405 14.61 -18.69 -9.82
C GLY A 405 13.39 -17.86 -9.47
N ILE A 406 12.59 -17.62 -10.50
CA ILE A 406 11.29 -16.96 -10.42
C ILE A 406 10.28 -17.67 -11.32
N ILE A 407 9.03 -17.72 -10.89
CA ILE A 407 7.92 -18.31 -11.64
C ILE A 407 6.92 -17.21 -12.02
N HIS A 408 6.58 -17.16 -13.30
CA HIS A 408 5.46 -16.39 -13.85
C HIS A 408 4.38 -17.37 -14.29
N VAL A 409 3.22 -17.29 -13.67
CA VAL A 409 2.09 -18.17 -13.95
C VAL A 409 1.38 -17.70 -15.22
N ILE A 410 1.23 -18.59 -16.19
CA ILE A 410 0.56 -18.29 -17.47
C ILE A 410 -0.72 -19.12 -17.65
N ASP A 411 -1.62 -18.62 -18.49
CA ASP A 411 -2.92 -19.23 -18.77
C ASP A 411 -2.95 -20.18 -19.99
N SER A 412 -1.82 -20.32 -20.70
CA SER A 412 -1.70 -21.17 -21.88
C SER A 412 -0.32 -21.81 -21.97
N VAL A 413 -0.24 -22.98 -22.61
CA VAL A 413 1.03 -23.68 -22.88
C VAL A 413 1.71 -23.03 -24.09
N LEU A 414 2.96 -22.60 -23.92
CA LEU A 414 3.79 -22.05 -24.98
C LEU A 414 4.27 -23.16 -25.92
N MET A 415 4.12 -22.92 -27.21
CA MET A 415 4.58 -23.83 -28.27
C MET A 415 5.73 -23.16 -29.04
N PRO A 416 6.88 -23.86 -29.23
CA PRO A 416 8.05 -23.32 -29.93
C PRO A 416 7.86 -23.17 -31.44
#